data_AF-A0A3M7TFA8-F1
#
_entry.id   AF-A0A3M7TFA8-F1
#
_cell.length_a   1.000
_cell.length_b   1.000
_cell.length_c   1.000
_cell.angle_alpha   90.00
_cell.angle_beta   90.00
_cell.angle_gamma   90.00
#
_symmetry.space_group_name_H-M   'P 1'
#
loop_
_entity.id
_entity.type
_entity.pdbx_description
1 polymer ?
#
loop_
_entity_poly.entity_id
_entity_poly.type
_entity_poly.pdbx_seq_one_letter_code
_entity_poly.pdbx_strand_id
1 'polypeptide(L)'
;MKKTIFLAITGLVMVTLTSCNQDRDESFAEAKVNTATSTQMTARSNFFIPNDVQNYYSTVQGNQDFRWGYTADGCYARAHKMAQILSGKQNVQKIFVYGNLINNWRYHVAILINGEYVIDPALDSDGPITKSEWIGKCTNNYSVGYQEEIQPTYCYAPVYNNYGRQANTYSADYSYVDTDNTLYNIRTGYDRGQAIARGTFGSNSARR
;
A
#
# COMPACT_ATOMS: atom_id res chain seq x y z
N MET A 1 46.22 37.43 62.51
CA MET A 1 45.81 36.72 61.27
C MET A 1 44.33 36.98 61.05
N LYS A 2 43.99 37.56 59.88
CA LYS A 2 42.73 38.27 59.63
C LYS A 2 41.57 37.30 59.35
N LYS A 3 40.41 37.57 59.96
CA LYS A 3 39.11 36.97 59.67
C LYS A 3 38.14 38.10 59.31
N THR A 4 37.41 37.98 58.21
CA THR A 4 35.98 38.33 57.96
C THR A 4 35.73 38.49 56.44
N ILE A 5 34.89 37.62 55.85
CA ILE A 5 33.48 37.81 55.42
C ILE A 5 33.35 38.49 54.04
N PHE A 6 32.74 37.80 53.08
CA PHE A 6 31.79 38.40 52.13
C PHE A 6 30.65 37.41 51.83
N LEU A 7 29.43 37.93 51.95
CA LEU A 7 28.13 37.28 51.85
C LEU A 7 27.56 37.56 50.45
N ALA A 8 27.16 36.51 49.71
CA ALA A 8 26.51 36.66 48.41
C ALA A 8 24.98 36.64 48.59
N ILE A 9 24.33 37.75 48.23
CA ILE A 9 22.89 37.97 48.30
C ILE A 9 22.26 37.42 47.01
N THR A 10 21.38 36.43 47.15
CA THR A 10 20.51 35.90 46.11
C THR A 10 19.35 36.89 45.85
N GLY A 11 19.34 37.49 44.67
CA GLY A 11 18.26 38.33 44.18
C GLY A 11 17.17 37.51 43.49
N LEU A 12 16.00 37.41 44.13
CA LEU A 12 14.75 36.91 43.56
C LEU A 12 14.07 38.06 42.81
N VAL A 13 13.93 37.97 41.49
CA VAL A 13 13.16 38.94 40.70
C VAL A 13 11.82 38.31 40.32
N MET A 14 10.75 38.85 40.91
CA MET A 14 9.37 38.65 40.48
C MET A 14 9.09 39.54 39.27
N VAL A 15 8.53 38.95 38.21
CA VAL A 15 7.92 39.70 37.10
C VAL A 15 6.47 39.25 36.99
N THR A 16 5.54 40.15 37.29
CA THR A 16 4.12 40.05 36.96
C THR A 16 3.87 40.83 35.67
N LEU A 17 3.22 40.22 34.68
CA LEU A 17 2.62 40.94 33.56
C LEU A 17 1.24 40.35 33.23
N THR A 18 0.24 41.09 33.71
CA THR A 18 -0.96 41.62 33.04
C THR A 18 -1.77 40.74 32.08
N SER A 19 -3.02 40.51 32.49
CA SER A 19 -4.16 40.02 31.73
C SER A 19 -4.62 40.98 30.63
N CYS A 20 -4.97 40.42 29.46
CA CYS A 20 -5.98 41.02 28.58
C CYS A 20 -7.14 40.02 28.48
N ASN A 21 -8.27 40.38 29.10
CA ASN A 21 -9.56 39.82 28.72
C ASN A 21 -10.03 40.57 27.47
N GLN A 22 -10.38 39.83 26.42
CA GLN A 22 -11.27 40.31 25.37
C GLN A 22 -12.21 39.19 24.96
N ASP A 23 -13.33 39.15 25.69
CA ASP A 23 -14.70 38.94 25.23
C ASP A 23 -14.86 38.56 23.75
N ARG A 24 -15.29 37.31 23.55
CA ARG A 24 -16.19 36.95 22.46
C ARG A 24 -17.23 35.97 23.00
N ASP A 25 -18.28 36.53 23.57
CA ASP A 25 -19.57 35.87 23.62
C ASP A 25 -20.17 35.91 22.22
N GLU A 26 -20.03 34.83 21.46
CA GLU A 26 -21.03 34.49 20.45
C GLU A 26 -21.69 33.18 20.87
N SER A 27 -22.95 33.32 21.23
CA SER A 27 -23.84 32.24 21.60
C SER A 27 -24.68 31.81 20.39
N PHE A 28 -25.05 30.53 20.40
CA PHE A 28 -26.09 29.86 19.62
C PHE A 28 -25.73 29.38 18.20
N ALA A 29 -25.34 28.11 18.10
CA ALA A 29 -26.25 27.08 17.55
C ALA A 29 -25.72 25.68 17.90
N GLU A 30 -26.45 24.98 18.78
CA GLU A 30 -26.34 23.54 18.95
C GLU A 30 -26.74 22.85 17.65
N ALA A 31 -25.77 22.43 16.85
CA ALA A 31 -25.97 21.28 15.96
C ALA A 31 -25.52 20.05 16.73
N LYS A 32 -26.48 19.23 17.15
CA LYS A 32 -26.24 17.85 17.58
C LYS A 32 -25.57 17.08 16.44
N VAL A 33 -24.25 17.11 16.38
CA VAL A 33 -23.48 16.13 15.63
C VAL A 33 -23.53 14.86 16.45
N ASN A 34 -24.27 13.88 15.95
CA ASN A 34 -24.30 12.54 16.50
C ASN A 34 -22.89 11.94 16.37
N THR A 35 -22.08 12.10 17.41
CA THR A 35 -20.85 11.36 17.65
C THR A 35 -21.21 9.91 17.90
N ALA A 36 -21.25 9.12 16.83
CA ALA A 36 -21.23 7.67 16.90
C ALA A 36 -20.78 7.08 15.57
N THR A 37 -19.47 7.09 15.28
CA THR A 37 -18.89 6.00 14.49
C THR A 37 -17.39 5.86 14.71
N SER A 38 -17.04 4.74 15.32
CA SER A 38 -15.78 4.00 15.20
C SER A 38 -14.49 4.63 15.74
N THR A 39 -14.34 4.49 17.06
CA THR A 39 -13.03 4.29 17.69
C THR A 39 -12.45 2.95 17.22
N GLN A 40 -11.89 2.91 16.01
CA GLN A 40 -10.86 1.96 15.59
C GLN A 40 -9.90 2.67 14.61
N MET A 41 -9.26 3.74 15.09
CA MET A 41 -7.96 4.12 14.54
C MET A 41 -6.91 3.26 15.22
N THR A 42 -6.74 2.02 14.72
CA THR A 42 -5.49 1.29 14.94
C THR A 42 -4.36 2.20 14.45
N ALA A 43 -3.38 2.43 15.32
CA ALA A 43 -2.26 3.34 15.09
C ALA A 43 -1.53 2.99 13.78
N ARG A 44 -1.94 3.61 12.67
CA ARG A 44 -1.07 3.79 11.52
C ARG A 44 0.13 4.57 12.01
N SER A 45 1.32 4.14 11.59
CA SER A 45 2.54 4.91 11.78
C SER A 45 2.26 6.38 11.44
N ASN A 46 2.76 7.33 12.23
CA ASN A 46 2.58 8.79 12.02
C ASN A 46 3.31 9.29 10.75
N PHE A 47 3.32 8.50 9.69
CA PHE A 47 3.99 8.81 8.45
C PHE A 47 3.11 9.70 7.57
N PHE A 48 3.70 10.76 7.05
CA PHE A 48 3.04 11.63 6.10
C PHE A 48 2.93 10.93 4.74
N ILE A 49 1.70 10.66 4.31
CA ILE A 49 1.41 10.21 2.94
C ILE A 49 1.12 11.46 2.08
N PRO A 50 1.86 11.69 0.98
CA PRO A 50 1.61 12.82 0.11
C PRO A 50 0.21 12.77 -0.50
N ASN A 51 -0.46 13.92 -0.60
CA ASN A 51 -1.82 14.02 -1.14
C ASN A 51 -1.97 13.39 -2.53
N ASP A 52 -0.96 13.52 -3.39
CA ASP A 52 -0.99 12.91 -4.73
C ASP A 52 -1.06 11.37 -4.67
N VAL A 53 -0.31 10.76 -3.75
CA VAL A 53 -0.33 9.30 -3.54
C VAL A 53 -1.70 8.86 -3.02
N GLN A 54 -2.29 9.64 -2.11
CA GLN A 54 -3.64 9.39 -1.61
C GLN A 54 -4.68 9.51 -2.73
N ASN A 55 -4.55 10.51 -3.61
CA ASN A 55 -5.44 10.70 -4.76
C ASN A 55 -5.31 9.55 -5.78
N TYR A 56 -4.09 9.05 -6.02
CA TYR A 56 -3.85 7.87 -6.87
C TYR A 56 -4.52 6.63 -6.30
N TYR A 57 -4.43 6.43 -4.98
CA TYR A 57 -5.09 5.34 -4.30
C TYR A 57 -6.61 5.42 -4.45
N SER A 58 -7.22 6.57 -4.16
CA SER A 58 -8.68 6.74 -4.32
C SER A 58 -9.15 6.49 -5.75
N THR A 59 -8.37 6.93 -6.74
CA THR A 59 -8.66 6.69 -8.17
C THR A 59 -8.64 5.19 -8.49
N VAL A 60 -7.63 4.47 -8.01
CA VAL A 60 -7.48 3.02 -8.23
C VAL A 60 -8.56 2.23 -7.48
N GLN A 61 -8.75 2.51 -6.19
CA GLN A 61 -9.64 1.77 -5.31
C GLN A 61 -11.09 1.81 -5.81
N GLY A 62 -11.53 2.96 -6.33
CA GLY A 62 -12.88 3.16 -6.84
C GLY A 62 -13.17 2.51 -8.21
N ASN A 63 -12.17 1.95 -8.88
CA ASN A 63 -12.34 1.35 -10.20
C ASN A 63 -13.04 -0.03 -10.12
N GLN A 64 -14.11 -0.19 -10.90
CA GLN A 64 -15.02 -1.35 -10.90
C GLN A 64 -14.47 -2.59 -11.62
N ASP A 65 -13.30 -2.51 -12.24
CA ASP A 65 -12.61 -3.67 -12.81
C ASP A 65 -11.95 -4.53 -11.72
N PHE A 66 -11.77 -3.98 -10.53
CA PHE A 66 -11.13 -4.69 -9.43
C PHE A 66 -12.13 -5.39 -8.52
N ARG A 67 -11.75 -6.61 -8.12
CA ARG A 67 -12.38 -7.34 -7.02
C ARG A 67 -11.35 -7.52 -5.91
N TRP A 68 -11.16 -6.49 -5.10
CA TRP A 68 -10.09 -6.45 -4.08
C TRP A 68 -10.14 -7.60 -3.07
N GLY A 69 -11.33 -8.09 -2.73
CA GLY A 69 -11.50 -9.26 -1.87
C GLY A 69 -11.11 -10.61 -2.49
N TYR A 70 -10.77 -10.66 -3.78
CA TYR A 70 -10.19 -11.85 -4.41
C TYR A 70 -8.67 -11.78 -4.33
N THR A 71 -8.09 -12.53 -3.41
CA THR A 71 -6.65 -12.53 -3.14
C THR A 71 -5.96 -13.83 -3.60
N ALA A 72 -6.69 -14.86 -4.02
CA ALA A 72 -6.09 -16.15 -4.38
C ALA A 72 -5.05 -16.07 -5.50
N ASP A 73 -5.27 -15.21 -6.52
CA ASP A 73 -4.37 -14.98 -7.65
C ASP A 73 -4.63 -13.60 -8.30
N GLY A 74 -3.98 -13.30 -9.43
CA GLY A 74 -4.29 -12.16 -10.32
C GLY A 74 -3.62 -10.85 -9.92
N CYS A 75 -2.65 -10.87 -9.00
CA CYS A 75 -1.92 -9.68 -8.57
C CYS A 75 -1.21 -8.95 -9.72
N TYR A 76 -0.64 -9.71 -10.66
CA TYR A 76 -0.03 -9.20 -11.89
C TYR A 76 -1.01 -8.38 -12.73
N ALA A 77 -2.22 -8.90 -12.97
CA ALA A 77 -3.27 -8.20 -13.71
C ALA A 77 -3.74 -6.96 -12.95
N ARG A 78 -3.95 -7.06 -11.63
CA ARG A 78 -4.31 -5.89 -10.82
C ARG A 78 -3.26 -4.79 -10.92
N ALA A 79 -1.99 -5.13 -10.68
CA ALA A 79 -0.88 -4.16 -10.76
C ALA A 79 -0.72 -3.59 -12.18
N HIS A 80 -0.94 -4.38 -13.22
CA HIS A 80 -0.86 -3.89 -14.59
C HIS A 80 -1.99 -2.92 -14.93
N LYS A 81 -3.23 -3.21 -14.50
CA LYS A 81 -4.36 -2.29 -14.64
C LYS A 81 -4.19 -1.01 -13.81
N MET A 82 -3.65 -1.10 -12.59
CA MET A 82 -3.29 0.07 -11.79
C MET A 82 -2.25 0.95 -12.53
N ALA A 83 -1.25 0.34 -13.17
CA ALA A 83 -0.29 1.08 -13.99
C ALA A 83 -0.95 1.76 -15.20
N GLN A 84 -1.96 1.14 -15.82
CA GLN A 84 -2.74 1.75 -16.89
C GLN A 84 -3.46 3.02 -16.41
N ILE A 85 -4.17 2.91 -15.29
CA ILE A 85 -4.94 4.01 -14.68
C ILE A 85 -4.02 5.17 -14.30
N LEU A 86 -2.81 4.86 -13.82
CA LEU A 86 -1.82 5.83 -13.39
C LEU A 86 -0.82 6.21 -14.49
N SER A 87 -1.13 5.90 -15.76
CA SER A 87 -0.29 6.28 -16.88
C SER A 87 -0.12 7.81 -16.96
N GLY A 88 1.10 8.27 -17.19
CA GLY A 88 1.46 9.70 -17.21
C GLY A 88 1.66 10.33 -15.83
N LYS A 89 1.50 9.58 -14.72
CA LYS A 89 1.91 10.04 -13.38
C LYS A 89 3.41 9.83 -13.17
N GLN A 90 4.02 10.68 -12.37
CA GLN A 90 5.46 10.62 -12.10
C GLN A 90 5.82 9.45 -11.18
N ASN A 91 6.98 8.84 -11.43
CA ASN A 91 7.62 7.82 -10.58
C ASN A 91 6.72 6.63 -10.20
N VAL A 92 5.90 6.18 -11.15
CA VAL A 92 5.13 4.94 -11.02
C VAL A 92 6.00 3.77 -11.48
N GLN A 93 6.17 2.78 -10.61
CA GLN A 93 6.90 1.55 -10.85
C GLN A 93 6.08 0.35 -10.36
N LYS A 94 6.55 -0.86 -10.63
CA LYS A 94 6.06 -2.06 -9.96
C LYS A 94 7.08 -2.53 -8.94
N ILE A 95 6.60 -3.01 -7.81
CA ILE A 95 7.40 -3.76 -6.85
C ILE A 95 6.92 -5.21 -6.84
N PHE A 96 7.86 -6.13 -7.06
CA PHE A 96 7.64 -7.55 -6.93
C PHE A 96 8.34 -8.03 -5.65
N VAL A 97 7.64 -8.80 -4.83
CA VAL A 97 8.23 -9.53 -3.70
C VAL A 97 8.11 -11.02 -3.96
N TYR A 98 9.17 -11.77 -3.67
CA TYR A 98 9.28 -13.21 -3.90
C TYR A 98 9.62 -13.92 -2.59
N GLY A 99 9.12 -15.13 -2.42
CA GLY A 99 9.41 -15.95 -1.25
C GLY A 99 8.31 -16.95 -0.95
N ASN A 100 8.30 -17.43 0.30
CA ASN A 100 7.12 -18.09 0.86
C ASN A 100 6.26 -17.02 1.53
N LEU A 101 5.31 -16.47 0.76
CA LEU A 101 4.48 -15.36 1.20
C LEU A 101 3.16 -15.87 1.81
N ILE A 102 2.37 -14.95 2.33
CA ILE A 102 1.00 -15.24 2.74
C ILE A 102 0.21 -15.90 1.60
N ASN A 103 -0.85 -16.65 1.95
CA ASN A 103 -1.72 -17.35 0.99
C ASN A 103 -0.98 -18.33 0.06
N ASN A 104 0.20 -18.82 0.47
CA ASN A 104 1.08 -19.67 -0.33
C ASN A 104 1.51 -19.05 -1.67
N TRP A 105 1.55 -17.72 -1.76
CA TRP A 105 2.04 -17.07 -2.97
C TRP A 105 3.55 -17.25 -3.10
N ARG A 106 4.00 -17.52 -4.32
CA ARG A 106 5.43 -17.56 -4.68
C ARG A 106 5.98 -16.16 -4.93
N TYR A 107 5.10 -15.24 -5.31
CA TYR A 107 5.38 -13.83 -5.48
C TYR A 107 4.11 -13.01 -5.32
N HIS A 108 4.25 -11.73 -5.00
CA HIS A 108 3.18 -10.74 -5.06
C HIS A 108 3.69 -9.46 -5.70
N VAL A 109 2.79 -8.68 -6.30
CA VAL A 109 3.15 -7.46 -7.03
C VAL A 109 2.10 -6.37 -6.84
N ALA A 110 2.59 -5.13 -6.73
CA ALA A 110 1.77 -3.93 -6.59
C ALA A 110 2.43 -2.72 -7.27
N ILE A 111 1.75 -1.57 -7.25
CA ILE A 111 2.31 -0.30 -7.72
C ILE A 111 3.14 0.35 -6.62
N LEU A 112 4.36 0.76 -6.97
CA LEU A 112 5.27 1.56 -6.16
C LEU A 112 5.31 3.00 -6.69
N ILE A 113 5.12 3.97 -5.81
CA ILE A 113 5.14 5.40 -6.11
C ILE A 113 6.32 6.06 -5.39
N ASN A 114 7.14 6.81 -6.14
CA ASN A 114 8.30 7.54 -5.61
C ASN A 114 9.32 6.64 -4.86
N GLY A 115 9.33 5.34 -5.14
CA GLY A 115 10.21 4.38 -4.46
C GLY A 115 9.81 4.01 -3.03
N GLU A 116 8.77 4.64 -2.47
CA GLU A 116 8.48 4.60 -1.02
C GLU A 116 7.06 4.13 -0.68
N TYR A 117 6.06 4.45 -1.52
CA TYR A 117 4.66 4.18 -1.20
C TYR A 117 4.08 3.10 -2.11
N VAL A 118 3.38 2.14 -1.53
CA VAL A 118 2.72 1.06 -2.26
C VAL A 118 1.21 1.27 -2.27
N ILE A 119 0.61 1.16 -3.45
CA ILE A 119 -0.84 1.11 -3.65
C ILE A 119 -1.22 -0.34 -3.92
N ASP A 120 -1.89 -0.97 -2.95
CA ASP A 120 -2.42 -2.33 -3.05
C ASP A 120 -3.69 -2.51 -2.20
N PRO A 121 -4.87 -2.13 -2.71
CA PRO A 121 -6.12 -2.29 -1.98
C PRO A 121 -6.52 -3.75 -1.68
N ALA A 122 -5.87 -4.75 -2.30
CA ALA A 122 -6.08 -6.15 -1.96
C ALA A 122 -5.42 -6.56 -0.63
N LEU A 123 -4.38 -5.83 -0.19
CA LEU A 123 -3.70 -6.02 1.10
C LEU A 123 -3.98 -4.90 2.11
N ASP A 124 -4.31 -3.69 1.64
CA ASP A 124 -4.64 -2.56 2.51
C ASP A 124 -5.78 -1.70 1.91
N SER A 125 -6.99 -1.93 2.41
CA SER A 125 -8.21 -1.21 2.01
C SER A 125 -8.31 0.20 2.56
N ASP A 126 -7.41 0.61 3.44
CA ASP A 126 -7.53 1.87 4.17
C ASP A 126 -6.69 2.97 3.54
N GLY A 127 -5.75 2.64 2.64
CA GLY A 127 -4.92 3.64 1.97
C GLY A 127 -3.60 3.10 1.41
N PRO A 128 -2.78 3.97 0.79
CA PRO A 128 -1.38 3.66 0.54
C PRO A 128 -0.66 3.33 1.84
N ILE A 129 0.37 2.50 1.74
CA ILE A 129 1.27 2.17 2.85
C ILE A 129 2.72 2.29 2.40
N THR A 130 3.66 2.33 3.33
CA THR A 130 5.08 2.32 2.96
C THR A 130 5.47 0.98 2.32
N LYS A 131 6.55 0.99 1.54
CA LYS A 131 7.15 -0.22 0.97
C LYS A 131 7.44 -1.27 2.04
N SER A 132 7.98 -0.84 3.18
CA SER A 132 8.31 -1.71 4.31
C SER A 132 7.05 -2.36 4.92
N GLU A 133 5.99 -1.57 5.17
CA GLU A 133 4.72 -2.09 5.68
C GLU A 133 4.08 -3.07 4.70
N TRP A 134 4.11 -2.80 3.39
CA TRP A 134 3.57 -3.70 2.38
C TRP A 134 4.32 -5.04 2.32
N ILE A 135 5.66 -5.01 2.35
CA ILE A 135 6.48 -6.23 2.42
C ILE A 135 6.17 -7.00 3.70
N GLY A 136 6.07 -6.31 4.84
CA GLY A 136 5.68 -6.92 6.12
C GLY A 136 4.33 -7.63 6.04
N LYS A 137 3.33 -7.02 5.38
CA LYS A 137 2.05 -7.71 5.13
C LYS A 137 2.20 -8.94 4.24
N CYS A 138 3.00 -8.87 3.18
CA CYS A 138 3.24 -10.01 2.28
C CYS A 138 3.93 -11.19 2.96
N THR A 139 4.78 -10.93 3.96
CA THR A 139 5.57 -11.95 4.67
C THR A 139 4.99 -12.33 6.04
N ASN A 140 3.81 -11.84 6.39
CA ASN A 140 3.21 -11.95 7.74
C ASN A 140 4.16 -11.47 8.85
N ASN A 141 4.94 -10.41 8.56
CA ASN A 141 5.98 -9.83 9.40
C ASN A 141 7.06 -10.83 9.85
N TYR A 142 7.17 -11.99 9.20
CA TYR A 142 8.27 -12.91 9.46
C TYR A 142 9.54 -12.44 8.76
N SER A 143 10.69 -12.62 9.43
CA SER A 143 12.03 -12.50 8.84
C SER A 143 12.34 -13.68 7.89
N VAL A 144 11.38 -14.06 7.05
CA VAL A 144 11.59 -15.09 6.02
C VAL A 144 12.49 -14.53 4.93
N GLY A 145 13.28 -15.40 4.30
CA GLY A 145 14.07 -15.03 3.12
C GLY A 145 13.14 -14.63 1.98
N TYR A 146 12.96 -13.32 1.78
CA TYR A 146 12.29 -12.74 0.63
C TYR A 146 13.30 -12.08 -0.29
N GLN A 147 12.91 -11.85 -1.54
CA GLN A 147 13.63 -11.00 -2.49
C GLN A 147 12.67 -9.94 -3.01
N GLU A 148 13.15 -8.72 -3.22
CA GLU A 148 12.39 -7.65 -3.87
C GLU A 148 13.01 -7.29 -5.21
N GLU A 149 12.18 -6.96 -6.19
CA GLU A 149 12.61 -6.40 -7.47
C GLU A 149 11.69 -5.25 -7.86
N ILE A 150 12.27 -4.08 -8.10
CA ILE A 150 11.56 -2.90 -8.62
C ILE A 150 11.71 -2.89 -10.13
N GLN A 151 10.58 -2.77 -10.83
CA GLN A 151 10.53 -2.93 -12.29
C GLN A 151 9.71 -1.81 -12.95
N PRO A 152 9.97 -1.51 -14.22
CA PRO A 152 9.13 -0.62 -15.02
C PRO A 152 7.67 -1.07 -15.08
N THR A 153 6.77 -0.13 -15.35
CA THR A 153 5.33 -0.37 -15.41
C THR A 153 4.90 -1.32 -16.54
N TYR A 154 5.72 -1.54 -17.56
CA TYR A 154 5.40 -2.49 -18.64
C TYR A 154 5.63 -3.96 -18.25
N CYS A 155 6.41 -4.26 -17.21
CA CYS A 155 6.59 -5.64 -16.74
C CYS A 155 5.25 -6.18 -16.23
N TYR A 156 4.81 -7.33 -16.76
CA TYR A 156 3.51 -7.93 -16.47
C TYR A 156 3.62 -8.97 -15.34
N ALA A 157 4.24 -10.12 -15.63
CA ALA A 157 4.43 -11.21 -14.68
C ALA A 157 5.85 -11.79 -14.77
N PRO A 158 6.40 -12.36 -13.69
CA PRO A 158 7.71 -13.03 -13.72
C PRO A 158 7.70 -14.24 -14.66
N VAL A 159 8.80 -14.44 -15.37
CA VAL A 159 9.00 -15.59 -16.27
C VAL A 159 9.61 -16.77 -15.51
N TYR A 160 9.09 -17.97 -15.77
CA TYR A 160 9.61 -19.23 -15.25
C TYR A 160 10.06 -20.14 -16.41
N ASN A 161 11.16 -20.86 -16.20
CA ASN A 161 11.59 -21.95 -17.07
C ASN A 161 11.75 -23.26 -16.26
N ASN A 162 12.32 -24.29 -16.88
CA ASN A 162 12.54 -25.59 -16.24
C ASN A 162 13.44 -25.54 -14.99
N TYR A 163 14.22 -24.47 -14.81
CA TYR A 163 15.10 -24.25 -13.66
C TYR A 163 14.50 -23.31 -12.61
N GLY A 164 13.25 -22.88 -12.81
CA GLY A 164 12.53 -22.00 -11.90
C GLY A 164 12.45 -20.56 -12.40
N ARG A 165 12.32 -19.64 -11.45
CA ARG A 165 12.13 -18.21 -11.73
C ARG A 165 13.37 -17.63 -12.39
N GLN A 166 13.20 -16.88 -13.47
CA GLN A 166 14.26 -16.10 -14.08
C GLN A 166 14.32 -14.71 -13.43
N ALA A 167 15.38 -14.44 -12.66
CA ALA A 167 15.55 -13.13 -12.01
C ALA A 167 15.58 -12.01 -13.07
N ASN A 168 14.98 -10.87 -12.74
CA ASN A 168 14.87 -9.71 -13.63
C ASN A 168 14.27 -9.98 -15.02
N THR A 169 13.50 -11.07 -15.19
CA THR A 169 12.88 -11.44 -16.47
C THR A 169 11.36 -11.50 -16.33
N TYR A 170 10.67 -10.73 -17.18
CA TYR A 170 9.24 -10.51 -17.10
C TYR A 170 8.58 -10.63 -18.46
N SER A 171 7.36 -11.17 -18.49
CA SER A 171 6.47 -11.04 -19.65
C SER A 171 5.96 -9.59 -19.75
N ALA A 172 5.36 -9.26 -20.90
CA ALA A 172 4.71 -7.98 -21.14
C ALA A 172 3.30 -8.21 -21.66
N ASP A 173 2.39 -7.27 -21.38
CA ASP A 173 1.02 -7.23 -21.88
C ASP A 173 0.72 -5.80 -22.36
N TYR A 174 1.42 -5.36 -23.40
CA TYR A 174 1.36 -3.96 -23.86
C TYR A 174 -0.04 -3.48 -24.25
N SER A 175 -0.92 -4.40 -24.65
CA SER A 175 -2.30 -4.12 -25.05
C SER A 175 -3.32 -4.34 -23.94
N TYR A 176 -2.90 -4.72 -22.72
CA TYR A 176 -3.78 -5.01 -21.59
C TYR A 176 -4.79 -6.14 -21.83
N VAL A 177 -4.54 -7.00 -22.82
CA VAL A 177 -5.50 -8.04 -23.23
C VAL A 177 -5.56 -9.13 -22.17
N ASP A 178 -4.40 -9.62 -21.71
CA ASP A 178 -4.35 -10.62 -20.65
C ASP A 178 -4.82 -10.03 -19.32
N THR A 179 -4.44 -8.78 -19.05
CA THR A 179 -4.89 -8.00 -17.89
C THR A 179 -6.41 -7.94 -17.80
N ASP A 180 -7.08 -7.46 -18.85
CA ASP A 180 -8.53 -7.25 -18.85
C ASP A 180 -9.27 -8.59 -18.80
N ASN A 181 -8.78 -9.63 -19.49
CA ASN A 181 -9.34 -10.97 -19.43
C ASN A 181 -9.27 -11.58 -18.01
N THR A 182 -8.11 -11.49 -17.36
CA THR A 182 -7.94 -12.00 -15.98
C THR A 182 -8.87 -11.27 -15.01
N LEU A 183 -8.96 -9.94 -15.08
CA LEU A 183 -9.85 -9.16 -14.21
C LEU A 183 -11.33 -9.48 -14.48
N TYR A 184 -11.72 -9.63 -15.74
CA TYR A 184 -13.07 -10.05 -16.10
C TYR A 184 -13.42 -11.43 -15.52
N ASN A 185 -12.53 -12.42 -15.63
CA ASN A 185 -12.76 -13.76 -15.11
C ASN A 185 -12.91 -13.78 -13.58
N ILE A 186 -12.07 -13.02 -12.87
CA ILE A 186 -12.15 -12.85 -11.42
C ILE A 186 -13.47 -12.15 -11.01
N ARG A 187 -13.88 -11.11 -11.74
CA ARG A 187 -15.11 -10.36 -11.44
C ARG A 187 -16.35 -11.23 -11.63
N THR A 188 -16.43 -11.94 -12.75
CA THR A 188 -17.57 -12.79 -13.10
C THR A 188 -17.57 -14.14 -12.37
N GLY A 189 -16.45 -14.52 -11.75
CA GLY A 189 -16.32 -15.82 -11.09
C GLY A 189 -16.20 -16.97 -12.09
N TYR A 190 -15.86 -16.69 -13.35
CA TYR A 190 -15.68 -17.70 -14.41
C TYR A 190 -14.67 -18.79 -13.99
N ASP A 191 -13.62 -18.42 -13.26
CA ASP A 191 -12.64 -19.38 -12.71
C ASP A 191 -13.22 -20.31 -11.62
N ARG A 192 -14.27 -19.90 -10.90
CA ARG A 192 -14.95 -20.79 -9.93
C ARG A 192 -15.82 -21.84 -10.63
N GLY A 193 -16.31 -21.57 -11.84
CA GLY A 193 -17.09 -22.53 -12.63
C GLY A 193 -16.23 -23.57 -13.35
N GLN A 194 -15.01 -23.22 -13.73
CA GLN A 194 -14.07 -24.14 -14.40
C GLN A 194 -13.18 -24.91 -13.41
N ALA A 195 -12.87 -24.39 -12.22
CA ALA A 195 -12.12 -25.16 -11.21
C ALA A 195 -12.89 -26.39 -10.69
N ILE A 196 -14.22 -26.39 -10.78
CA ILE A 196 -15.07 -27.55 -10.46
C ILE A 196 -15.19 -28.50 -11.67
N ALA A 197 -14.92 -28.02 -12.90
CA ALA A 197 -15.04 -28.79 -14.14
C ALA A 197 -13.71 -29.25 -14.75
N ARG A 198 -12.57 -28.72 -14.29
CA ARG A 198 -11.23 -29.06 -14.76
C ARG A 198 -10.35 -29.45 -13.59
N GLY A 199 -10.57 -30.67 -13.11
CA GLY A 199 -9.45 -31.46 -12.60
C GLY A 199 -8.35 -31.49 -13.66
N THR A 200 -7.10 -31.40 -13.19
CA THR A 200 -5.88 -31.62 -13.97
C THR A 200 -5.42 -30.43 -14.83
N PHE A 201 -4.62 -29.53 -14.24
CA PHE A 201 -3.61 -28.79 -15.01
C PHE A 201 -2.53 -29.78 -15.46
N GLY A 202 -2.82 -30.48 -16.55
CA GLY A 202 -1.85 -31.22 -17.34
C GLY A 202 -1.07 -30.24 -18.20
N SER A 203 0.24 -30.23 -18.01
CA SER A 203 1.23 -29.74 -18.97
C SER A 203 0.90 -30.19 -20.39
N ASN A 204 0.69 -29.24 -21.31
CA ASN A 204 1.07 -29.38 -22.72
C ASN A 204 0.75 -28.11 -23.52
N SER A 205 1.79 -27.46 -24.05
CA SER A 205 1.85 -27.11 -25.47
C SER A 205 3.16 -26.38 -25.80
N ALA A 206 4.15 -27.14 -26.27
CA ALA A 206 5.15 -26.65 -27.22
C ALA A 206 5.72 -27.86 -28.01
N ARG A 207 4.98 -28.26 -29.05
CA ARG A 207 5.52 -28.93 -30.24
C ARG A 207 4.83 -28.34 -31.46
N ARG A 208 5.53 -27.43 -32.13
CA ARG A 208 5.59 -27.32 -33.59
C ARG A 208 7.02 -26.95 -33.94
#